data_AF-A0A3C2D7N8-F1
#
_entry.id   AF-A0A3C2D7N8-F1
#
_cell.length_a   1.000
_cell.length_b   1.000
_cell.length_c   1.000
_cell.angle_alpha   90.00
_cell.angle_beta   90.00
_cell.angle_gamma   90.00
#
_symmetry.space_group_name_H-M   'P 1'
#
loop_
_entity.id
_entity.type
_entity.pdbx_description
1 polymer ?
#
loop_
_entity_poly.entity_id
_entity_poly.type
_entity_poly.pdbx_seq_one_letter_code
_entity_poly.pdbx_strand_id
1 'polypeptide(L)'
;MESGFTTYKDIFDVVIIPLTLALLAIFFPAIKSWHIRRRFKNLILRELKEIKPYPLTKEDNQKAWFFHIKKQCIHKLIFQNPTENRDFILSLPPDLVYYISNLWDPENEKDPKATQWKHYLKEIKNYFDDEKLNTVYTQWEKLIDEYQAIETIK
;
A
#
# COMPACT_ATOMS: atom_id res chain seq x y z
N MET A 1 -44.04 -20.64 42.29
CA MET A 1 -43.87 -20.95 40.86
C MET A 1 -43.56 -19.64 40.15
N GLU A 2 -42.29 -19.24 40.18
CA GLU A 2 -41.83 -18.03 39.49
C GLU A 2 -41.25 -18.43 38.13
N SER A 3 -42.14 -18.67 37.17
CA SER A 3 -41.79 -18.92 35.78
C SER A 3 -42.20 -17.68 34.97
N GLY A 4 -41.34 -16.66 34.97
CA GLY A 4 -41.64 -15.39 34.30
C GLY A 4 -40.46 -14.70 33.61
N PHE A 5 -39.21 -15.03 33.94
CA PHE A 5 -38.02 -14.33 33.43
C PHE A 5 -36.99 -15.21 32.72
N THR A 6 -37.28 -16.49 32.47
CA THR A 6 -36.31 -17.43 31.88
C THR A 6 -36.35 -17.42 30.34
N THR A 7 -37.52 -17.35 29.71
CA THR A 7 -37.64 -17.60 28.26
C THR A 7 -36.84 -16.62 27.39
N TYR A 8 -36.87 -15.31 27.67
CA TYR A 8 -36.14 -14.33 26.86
C TYR A 8 -34.63 -14.39 27.10
N LYS A 9 -34.21 -14.56 28.35
CA LYS A 9 -32.79 -14.68 28.70
C LYS A 9 -32.20 -15.95 28.09
N ASP A 10 -32.93 -17.06 28.18
CA ASP A 10 -32.51 -18.34 27.62
C ASP A 10 -32.42 -18.30 26.09
N ILE A 11 -33.35 -17.62 25.39
CA ILE A 11 -33.25 -17.40 23.93
C ILE A 11 -32.02 -16.55 23.59
N PHE A 12 -31.74 -15.50 24.36
CA PHE A 12 -30.57 -14.65 24.14
C PHE A 12 -29.26 -15.43 24.34
N ASP A 13 -29.15 -16.15 25.46
CA ASP A 13 -27.93 -16.86 25.87
C ASP A 13 -27.65 -18.09 24.98
N VAL A 14 -28.69 -18.81 24.54
CA VAL A 14 -28.55 -20.06 23.79
C VAL A 14 -28.54 -19.84 22.28
N VAL A 15 -29.26 -18.85 21.76
CA VAL A 15 -29.44 -18.67 20.31
C VAL A 15 -28.72 -17.42 19.82
N ILE A 16 -28.99 -16.27 20.42
CA ILE A 16 -28.52 -14.98 19.89
C ILE A 16 -27.00 -14.82 20.10
N ILE A 17 -26.49 -15.13 21.30
CA ILE A 17 -25.06 -14.99 21.60
C ILE A 17 -24.20 -15.94 20.72
N PRO A 18 -24.49 -17.25 20.62
CA PRO A 18 -23.70 -18.13 19.76
C PRO A 18 -23.79 -17.75 18.28
N LEU A 19 -24.98 -17.34 17.80
CA LEU A 19 -25.16 -16.91 16.42
C LEU A 19 -24.36 -15.63 16.11
N THR A 20 -24.39 -14.65 17.01
CA THR A 20 -23.61 -13.41 16.84
C THR A 20 -22.12 -13.67 16.89
N LEU A 21 -21.63 -14.53 17.79
CA LEU A 21 -20.23 -14.96 17.82
C LEU A 21 -19.81 -15.69 16.54
N ALA A 22 -20.67 -16.57 16.02
CA ALA A 22 -20.43 -17.27 14.76
C ALA A 22 -20.34 -16.29 13.58
N LEU A 23 -21.27 -15.32 13.50
CA LEU A 23 -21.23 -14.28 12.48
C LEU A 23 -19.97 -13.42 12.61
N LEU A 24 -19.60 -13.00 13.82
CA LEU A 24 -18.37 -12.26 14.07
C LEU A 24 -17.14 -13.06 13.62
N ALA A 25 -17.05 -14.35 13.94
CA ALA A 25 -15.93 -15.20 13.51
C ALA A 25 -15.81 -15.28 11.98
N ILE A 26 -16.94 -15.30 11.26
CA ILE A 26 -16.97 -15.34 9.79
C ILE A 26 -16.56 -13.99 9.18
N PHE A 27 -17.10 -12.88 9.70
CA PHE A 27 -16.91 -11.55 9.09
C PHE A 27 -15.64 -10.82 9.58
N PHE A 28 -15.15 -11.13 10.77
CA PHE A 28 -13.99 -10.43 11.36
C PHE A 28 -12.73 -10.47 10.48
N PRO A 29 -12.35 -11.58 9.85
CA PRO A 29 -11.20 -11.61 8.93
C PRO A 29 -11.34 -10.66 7.74
N ALA A 30 -12.54 -10.57 7.16
CA ALA A 30 -12.84 -9.67 6.05
C ALA A 30 -12.77 -8.20 6.48
N ILE A 31 -13.33 -7.86 7.64
CA ILE A 31 -13.27 -6.50 8.20
C ILE A 31 -11.81 -6.12 8.51
N LYS A 32 -11.06 -7.02 9.14
CA LYS A 32 -9.65 -6.81 9.48
C LYS A 32 -8.80 -6.57 8.23
N SER A 33 -8.92 -7.43 7.21
CA SER A 33 -8.17 -7.28 5.95
C SER A 33 -8.51 -5.97 5.22
N TRP A 34 -9.78 -5.56 5.23
CA TRP A 34 -10.19 -4.27 4.67
C TRP A 34 -9.53 -3.08 5.38
N HIS A 35 -9.53 -3.07 6.72
CA HIS A 35 -8.86 -2.03 7.49
C HIS A 35 -7.34 -2.00 7.26
N ILE A 36 -6.70 -3.17 7.20
CA ILE A 36 -5.27 -3.30 6.91
C ILE A 36 -4.96 -2.74 5.52
N ARG A 37 -5.69 -3.17 4.49
CA ARG A 37 -5.53 -2.67 3.11
C ARG A 37 -5.67 -1.15 3.04
N ARG A 38 -6.67 -0.58 3.72
CA ARG A 38 -6.88 0.88 3.73
C ARG A 38 -5.76 1.63 4.43
N ARG A 39 -5.30 1.15 5.59
CA ARG A 39 -4.15 1.75 6.30
C ARG A 39 -2.89 1.67 5.48
N PHE A 40 -2.66 0.54 4.83
CA PHE A 40 -1.49 0.33 4.01
C PHE A 40 -1.48 1.20 2.75
N LYS A 41 -2.62 1.33 2.06
CA LYS A 41 -2.80 2.33 0.99
C LYS A 41 -2.38 3.73 1.46
N ASN A 42 -2.89 4.15 2.61
CA ASN A 42 -2.60 5.47 3.16
C ASN A 42 -1.11 5.64 3.52
N LEU A 43 -0.45 4.56 3.97
CA LEU A 43 0.99 4.55 4.22
C LEU A 43 1.76 4.80 2.93
N ILE A 44 1.52 4.01 1.89
CA ILE A 44 2.17 4.15 0.58
C ILE A 44 1.95 5.57 0.03
N LEU A 45 0.69 6.03 0.07
CA LEU A 45 0.34 7.35 -0.42
C LEU A 45 1.06 8.47 0.34
N ARG A 46 1.14 8.37 1.67
CA ARG A 46 1.88 9.32 2.49
C ARG A 46 3.36 9.31 2.13
N GLU A 47 3.96 8.14 1.97
CA GLU A 47 5.38 8.01 1.69
C GLU A 47 5.74 8.52 0.30
N LEU A 48 4.96 8.18 -0.73
CA LEU A 48 5.14 8.75 -2.06
C LEU A 48 4.97 10.27 -2.09
N LYS A 49 4.06 10.82 -1.26
CA LYS A 49 3.92 12.28 -1.07
C LYS A 49 5.09 12.90 -0.32
N GLU A 50 5.68 12.20 0.64
CA GLU A 50 6.80 12.70 1.45
C GLU A 50 8.11 12.67 0.68
N ILE A 51 8.32 11.68 -0.19
CA ILE A 51 9.49 11.64 -1.07
C ILE A 51 9.51 12.87 -1.97
N LYS A 52 8.33 13.45 -2.29
CA LYS A 52 8.10 14.67 -3.09
C LYS A 52 9.00 14.72 -4.34
N PRO A 53 8.45 14.55 -5.55
CA PRO A 53 9.24 14.56 -6.79
C PRO A 53 9.66 15.99 -7.18
N TYR A 54 10.28 16.76 -6.28
CA TYR A 54 10.77 18.10 -6.56
C TYR A 54 12.28 18.15 -6.33
N PRO A 55 13.08 18.48 -7.35
CA PRO A 55 14.46 18.85 -7.15
C PRO A 55 14.46 20.11 -6.27
N LEU A 56 15.02 20.00 -5.06
CA LEU A 56 15.10 21.12 -4.12
C LEU A 56 16.01 22.23 -4.66
N THR A 57 16.91 21.90 -5.60
CA THR A 57 17.85 22.81 -6.25
C THR A 57 18.03 22.48 -7.74
N LYS A 58 18.47 23.46 -8.54
CA LYS A 58 18.80 23.27 -9.97
C LYS A 58 19.90 22.23 -10.21
N GLU A 59 20.74 21.95 -9.21
CA GLU A 59 21.79 20.93 -9.27
C GLU A 59 21.20 19.50 -9.19
N ASP A 60 20.08 19.32 -8.51
CA ASP A 60 19.40 18.02 -8.44
C ASP A 60 18.74 17.63 -9.79
N ASN A 61 18.55 18.59 -10.72
CA ASN A 61 18.13 18.31 -12.10
C ASN A 61 19.17 17.53 -12.92
N GLN A 62 20.41 17.41 -12.42
CA GLN A 62 21.48 16.68 -13.12
C GLN A 62 21.70 15.27 -12.56
N LYS A 63 21.03 14.91 -11.46
CA LYS A 63 21.14 13.58 -10.84
C LYS A 63 20.06 12.67 -11.42
N ALA A 64 20.38 11.38 -11.57
CA ALA A 64 19.39 10.40 -12.00
C ALA A 64 18.16 10.39 -11.08
N TRP A 65 16.99 10.08 -11.64
CA TRP A 65 15.69 10.18 -10.96
C TRP A 65 15.63 9.46 -9.60
N PHE A 66 16.32 8.32 -9.48
CA PHE A 66 16.33 7.52 -8.25
C PHE A 66 17.04 8.21 -7.07
N PHE A 67 17.90 9.21 -7.32
CA PHE A 67 18.52 10.00 -6.25
C PHE A 67 17.52 10.86 -5.47
N HIS A 68 16.29 11.03 -5.95
CA HIS A 68 15.21 11.67 -5.20
C HIS A 68 14.61 10.76 -4.14
N ILE A 69 14.79 9.45 -4.28
CA ILE A 69 14.32 8.43 -3.32
C ILE A 69 15.37 8.27 -2.22
N LYS A 70 15.64 9.34 -1.45
CA LYS A 70 16.59 9.29 -0.33
C LYS A 70 15.98 8.74 0.96
N LYS A 71 14.65 8.77 1.05
CA LYS A 71 13.94 8.36 2.26
C LYS A 71 13.75 6.84 2.27
N GLN A 72 14.19 6.19 3.34
CA GLN A 72 13.79 4.81 3.61
C GLN A 72 12.29 4.79 3.89
N CYS A 73 11.53 4.15 3.00
CA CYS A 73 10.09 4.00 3.17
C CYS A 73 9.79 2.84 4.12
N ILE A 74 8.87 3.05 5.06
CA ILE A 74 8.42 2.04 6.03
C ILE A 74 7.83 0.86 5.28
N HIS A 75 7.05 1.08 4.21
CA HIS A 75 6.56 -0.06 3.44
C HIS A 75 7.71 -0.90 2.86
N LYS A 76 8.82 -0.31 2.39
CA LYS A 76 10.02 -1.07 1.96
C LYS A 76 10.58 -1.92 3.11
N LEU A 77 10.69 -1.36 4.32
CA LEU A 77 11.19 -2.08 5.50
C LEU A 77 10.31 -3.29 5.89
N ILE A 78 8.99 -3.17 5.72
CA ILE A 78 8.04 -4.27 5.96
C ILE A 78 8.35 -5.47 5.06
N PHE A 79 8.59 -5.24 3.77
CA PHE A 79 8.90 -6.32 2.82
C PHE A 79 10.33 -6.84 2.92
N GLN A 80 11.26 -6.05 3.49
CA GLN A 80 12.63 -6.52 3.78
C GLN A 80 12.69 -7.51 4.95
N ASN A 81 11.71 -7.47 5.87
CA ASN A 81 11.64 -8.37 7.02
C ASN A 81 10.35 -9.22 6.98
N PRO A 82 10.21 -10.13 6.00
CA PRO A 82 8.95 -10.85 5.76
C PRO A 82 8.59 -11.80 6.89
N THR A 83 9.56 -12.32 7.64
CA THR A 83 9.31 -13.20 8.80
C THR A 83 8.60 -12.45 9.92
N GLU A 84 9.05 -11.23 10.23
CA GLU A 84 8.45 -10.39 11.28
C GLU A 84 7.09 -9.83 10.85
N ASN A 85 6.91 -9.60 9.54
CA ASN A 85 5.72 -9.00 8.97
C ASN A 85 4.81 -10.02 8.26
N ARG A 86 5.00 -11.32 8.52
CA ARG A 86 4.34 -12.41 7.78
C ARG A 86 2.82 -12.28 7.77
N ASP A 87 2.21 -12.09 8.93
CA ASP A 87 0.75 -12.00 9.06
C ASP A 87 0.17 -10.81 8.31
N PHE A 88 0.92 -9.71 8.25
CA PHE A 88 0.54 -8.54 7.47
C PHE A 88 0.65 -8.82 5.97
N ILE A 89 1.78 -9.36 5.51
CA ILE A 89 2.02 -9.66 4.08
C ILE A 89 0.99 -10.67 3.57
N LEU A 90 0.73 -11.75 4.32
CA LEU A 90 -0.25 -12.77 3.97
C LEU A 90 -1.70 -12.27 3.99
N SER A 91 -1.97 -11.14 4.67
CA SER A 91 -3.29 -10.50 4.65
C SER A 91 -3.54 -9.63 3.41
N LEU A 92 -2.49 -9.35 2.63
CA LEU A 92 -2.58 -8.58 1.40
C LEU A 92 -2.76 -9.50 0.19
N PRO A 93 -3.45 -9.05 -0.87
CA PRO A 93 -3.53 -9.82 -2.09
C PRO A 93 -2.16 -10.02 -2.75
N PRO A 94 -1.89 -11.22 -3.30
CA PRO A 94 -0.57 -11.61 -3.77
C PRO A 94 -0.05 -10.71 -4.90
N ASP A 95 -0.92 -10.26 -5.81
CA ASP A 95 -0.53 -9.34 -6.88
C ASP A 95 -0.04 -8.00 -6.32
N LEU A 96 -0.73 -7.47 -5.30
CA LEU A 96 -0.32 -6.24 -4.63
C LEU A 96 1.04 -6.40 -3.95
N VAL A 97 1.25 -7.53 -3.26
CA VAL A 97 2.54 -7.88 -2.63
C VAL A 97 3.64 -7.91 -3.67
N TYR A 98 3.39 -8.55 -4.81
CA TYR A 98 4.33 -8.62 -5.92
C TYR A 98 4.66 -7.22 -6.46
N TYR A 99 3.67 -6.40 -6.80
CA TYR A 99 3.90 -5.07 -7.36
C TYR A 99 4.68 -4.16 -6.40
N ILE A 100 4.37 -4.19 -5.10
CA ILE A 100 5.05 -3.36 -4.10
C ILE A 100 6.47 -3.85 -3.83
N SER A 101 6.67 -5.16 -3.77
CA SER A 101 8.01 -5.72 -3.54
C SER A 101 8.94 -5.34 -4.69
N ASN A 102 8.44 -5.41 -5.93
CA ASN A 102 9.22 -5.03 -7.10
C ASN A 102 9.35 -3.51 -7.25
N LEU A 103 8.41 -2.69 -6.79
CA LEU A 103 8.52 -1.22 -6.88
C LEU A 103 9.84 -0.70 -6.29
N TRP A 104 10.36 -1.35 -5.25
CA TRP A 104 11.59 -0.93 -4.55
C TRP A 104 12.77 -1.87 -4.73
N ASP A 105 12.70 -2.73 -5.75
CA ASP A 105 13.82 -3.57 -6.12
C ASP A 105 15.00 -2.66 -6.51
N PRO A 106 16.20 -2.82 -5.90
CA PRO A 106 17.39 -2.07 -6.27
C PRO A 106 17.75 -2.16 -7.76
N GLU A 107 17.35 -3.23 -8.47
CA GLU A 107 17.52 -3.34 -9.92
C GLU A 107 16.59 -2.38 -10.68
N ASN A 108 15.35 -2.24 -10.22
CA ASN A 108 14.38 -1.29 -10.78
C ASN A 108 14.75 0.15 -10.46
N GLU A 109 15.37 0.41 -9.30
CA GLU A 109 15.91 1.74 -8.93
C GLU A 109 17.05 2.17 -9.86
N LYS A 110 17.79 1.21 -10.45
CA LYS A 110 18.91 1.48 -11.37
C LYS A 110 18.49 1.56 -12.84
N ASP A 111 17.24 1.26 -13.18
CA ASP A 111 16.73 1.44 -14.55
C ASP A 111 16.81 2.94 -14.91
N PRO A 112 17.68 3.33 -15.87
CA PRO A 112 17.83 4.73 -16.27
C PRO A 112 16.51 5.33 -16.75
N LYS A 113 15.63 4.51 -17.35
CA LYS A 113 14.34 4.94 -17.88
C LYS A 113 13.21 4.81 -16.87
N ALA A 114 13.45 4.24 -15.68
CA ALA A 114 12.43 3.96 -14.67
C ALA A 114 11.19 3.23 -15.22
N THR A 115 11.34 2.44 -16.28
CA THR A 115 10.24 1.81 -17.02
C THR A 115 9.53 0.80 -16.13
N GLN A 116 10.31 -0.05 -15.46
CA GLN A 116 9.78 -1.05 -14.53
C GLN A 116 9.17 -0.39 -13.30
N TRP A 117 9.83 0.63 -12.76
CA TRP A 117 9.31 1.40 -11.63
C TRP A 117 7.96 2.07 -11.94
N LYS A 118 7.84 2.71 -13.12
CA LYS A 118 6.58 3.29 -13.63
C LYS A 118 5.49 2.23 -13.78
N HIS A 119 5.84 1.07 -14.32
CA HIS A 119 4.90 -0.04 -14.48
C HIS A 119 4.34 -0.49 -13.12
N TYR A 120 5.20 -0.78 -12.14
CA TYR A 120 4.73 -1.22 -10.83
C TYR A 120 3.95 -0.13 -10.09
N LEU A 121 4.35 1.14 -10.20
CA LEU A 121 3.57 2.23 -9.63
C LEU A 121 2.19 2.36 -10.27
N LYS A 122 2.10 2.14 -11.59
CA LYS A 122 0.83 2.12 -12.34
C LYS A 122 -0.06 0.97 -11.90
N GLU A 123 0.48 -0.23 -11.70
CA GLU A 123 -0.31 -1.36 -11.21
C GLU A 123 -0.81 -1.14 -9.78
N ILE A 124 0.02 -0.58 -8.89
CA ILE A 124 -0.38 -0.18 -7.54
C ILE A 124 -1.50 0.87 -7.58
N LYS A 125 -1.38 1.85 -8.49
CA LYS A 125 -2.42 2.86 -8.74
C LYS A 125 -3.74 2.19 -9.15
N ASN A 126 -3.72 1.36 -10.19
CA ASN A 126 -4.90 0.68 -10.71
C ASN A 126 -5.57 -0.21 -9.66
N TYR A 127 -4.76 -0.86 -8.83
CA TYR A 127 -5.24 -1.75 -7.78
C TYR A 127 -6.03 -1.02 -6.67
N PHE A 128 -5.64 0.22 -6.35
CA PHE A 128 -6.30 1.00 -5.31
C PHE A 128 -7.41 1.92 -5.81
N ASP A 129 -7.40 2.24 -7.12
CA ASP A 129 -8.35 3.14 -7.79
C ASP A 129 -8.65 4.41 -6.96
N ASP A 130 -7.58 5.14 -6.61
CA ASP A 130 -7.66 6.30 -5.71
C ASP A 130 -7.15 7.56 -6.41
N GLU A 131 -7.98 8.61 -6.42
CA GLU A 131 -7.67 9.89 -7.08
C GLU A 131 -6.39 10.55 -6.56
N LYS A 132 -6.11 10.42 -5.26
CA LYS A 132 -4.90 11.01 -4.67
C LYS A 132 -3.67 10.23 -5.13
N LEU A 133 -3.80 8.92 -5.33
CA LEU A 133 -2.73 8.08 -5.88
C LEU A 133 -2.53 8.36 -7.37
N ASN A 134 -3.61 8.63 -8.12
CA ASN A 134 -3.53 9.11 -9.50
C ASN A 134 -2.74 10.41 -9.60
N THR A 135 -3.04 11.37 -8.73
CA THR A 135 -2.33 12.66 -8.70
C THR A 135 -0.83 12.47 -8.46
N VAL A 136 -0.47 11.63 -7.48
CA VAL A 136 0.94 11.33 -7.16
C VAL A 136 1.62 10.61 -8.32
N TYR A 137 0.95 9.64 -8.94
CA TYR A 137 1.46 8.94 -10.12
C TYR A 137 1.77 9.91 -11.26
N THR A 138 0.85 10.80 -11.62
CA THR A 138 1.06 11.76 -12.70
C THR A 138 2.22 12.72 -12.41
N GLN A 139 2.41 13.12 -11.15
CA GLN A 139 3.55 13.95 -10.75
C GLN A 139 4.89 13.23 -10.96
N TRP A 140 4.96 11.96 -10.56
CA TRP A 140 6.16 11.13 -10.75
C TRP A 140 6.42 10.80 -12.22
N GLU A 141 5.37 10.49 -12.98
CA GLU A 141 5.46 10.21 -14.42
C GLU A 141 6.04 11.41 -15.17
N LYS A 142 5.49 12.61 -14.93
CA LYS A 142 5.96 13.86 -15.52
C LYS A 142 7.44 14.14 -15.19
N LEU A 143 7.84 13.95 -13.93
CA LEU A 143 9.23 14.16 -13.54
C LEU A 143 10.18 13.22 -14.30
N ILE A 144 9.86 11.93 -14.35
CA ILE A 144 10.72 10.96 -15.05
C ILE A 144 10.80 11.29 -16.55
N ASP A 145 9.70 11.72 -17.16
CA ASP A 145 9.68 12.14 -18.56
C ASP A 145 10.56 13.39 -18.80
N GLU A 146 10.53 14.37 -17.89
CA GLU A 146 11.41 15.54 -17.93
C GLU A 146 12.90 15.14 -17.83
N TYR A 147 13.24 14.18 -16.98
CA TYR A 147 14.61 13.65 -16.87
C TYR A 147 15.08 12.95 -18.15
N GLN A 148 14.24 12.10 -18.73
CA GLN A 148 14.56 11.43 -19.98
C GLN A 148 14.77 12.42 -21.13
N ALA A 149 13.96 13.49 -21.19
CA ALA A 149 14.13 14.55 -22.18
C ALA A 149 15.48 15.27 -22.03
N ILE A 150 15.93 15.54 -20.79
CA ILE A 150 17.24 16.17 -20.52
C ILE A 150 18.39 15.25 -20.94
N GLU A 151 18.30 13.94 -20.68
CA GLU A 151 19.34 12.98 -21.09
C GLU A 151 19.46 12.86 -22.61
N THR A 152 18.37 12.98 -23.37
CA THR A 152 18.42 12.91 -24.85
C THR A 152 19.07 14.12 -25.54
N ILE A 153 19.22 15.24 -24.83
CA ILE A 153 19.78 16.49 -25.37
C ILE A 153 21.31 16.57 -25.14
N LYS A 154 21.85 15.77 -24.21
CA LYS A 154 23.28 15.69 -23.91
C LYS A 154 23.97 14.62 -24.76
#